data_AF-A0A5C9E7T2-F1
#
_entry.id   AF-A0A5C9E7T2-F1
#
_cell.length_a   1.000
_cell.length_b   1.000
_cell.length_c   1.000
_cell.angle_alpha   90.00
_cell.angle_beta   90.00
_cell.angle_gamma   90.00
#
_symmetry.space_group_name_H-M   'P 1'
#
loop_
_entity.id
_entity.type
_entity.pdbx_description
1 polymer ?
#
loop_
_entity_poly.entity_id
_entity_poly.type
_entity_poly.pdbx_seq_one_letter_code
_entity_poly.pdbx_strand_id
1 'polypeptide(L)'
;MSAASVEYKLKDVTAENVMNTVEACWNLREKGASTKAIAEYIDCSESTAGRALSCALQLGLIQKIGSMYYPSPDSKDISSFQIDQYHLIFSEAVIKYPPFIMFASQIGKGDSSESAARKTKVVYNFGLSANTTRKILVSWGLYSGLIESHEDDVRLSMRVASLDVKIIEELLESIQNEFKIRIYIDRRIGSDTYKLLGNSIDHLVSAIINHGSLPRHSVDDSGRILEDYLRLVGNELGLSLSGNGITQLAQQIYSATKITDKHREICEGIGAIRNAAAHSIDKKTGEIWTIHPEAALEIVLITLSTINSIQKYVSENQYVF
;
A
#
# COMPACT_ATOMS: atom_id res chain seq x y z
N MET A 1 -13.57 10.29 15.85
CA MET A 1 -13.89 11.48 15.04
C MET A 1 -14.10 11.00 13.61
N SER A 2 -15.33 11.05 13.12
CA SER A 2 -15.65 10.72 11.73
C SER A 2 -15.01 11.80 10.86
N ALA A 3 -14.14 11.40 9.93
CA ALA A 3 -13.70 12.30 8.87
C ALA A 3 -14.96 12.74 8.11
N ALA A 4 -15.28 14.04 8.15
CA ALA A 4 -16.35 14.59 7.35
C ALA A 4 -16.08 14.20 5.89
N SER A 5 -17.00 13.48 5.27
CA SER A 5 -16.90 13.16 3.84
C SER A 5 -16.93 14.49 3.08
N VAL A 6 -15.79 14.89 2.52
CA VAL A 6 -15.70 16.10 1.69
C VAL A 6 -16.63 15.91 0.50
N GLU A 7 -17.67 16.75 0.40
CA GLU A 7 -18.61 16.73 -0.72
C GLU A 7 -17.96 17.42 -1.93
N TYR A 8 -17.63 16.63 -2.96
CA TYR A 8 -17.05 17.14 -4.19
C TYR A 8 -18.10 17.74 -5.11
N LYS A 9 -17.86 18.96 -5.59
CA LYS A 9 -18.77 19.69 -6.48
C LYS A 9 -18.10 19.96 -7.81
N LEU A 10 -18.84 19.68 -8.89
CA LEU A 10 -18.49 20.06 -10.25
C LEU A 10 -19.56 21.00 -10.80
N LYS A 11 -19.15 22.10 -11.43
CA LYS A 11 -20.07 23.05 -12.06
C LYS A 11 -19.68 23.24 -13.52
N ASP A 12 -20.69 23.48 -14.36
CA ASP A 12 -20.51 23.70 -15.79
C ASP A 12 -19.90 25.09 -16.04
N VAL A 13 -18.57 25.13 -16.10
CA VAL A 13 -17.73 26.32 -16.31
C VAL A 13 -16.38 25.92 -16.89
N THR A 14 -15.81 26.77 -17.75
CA THR A 14 -14.51 26.52 -18.39
C THR A 14 -13.36 26.72 -17.39
N ALA A 15 -12.23 26.04 -17.63
CA ALA A 15 -11.02 26.22 -16.84
C ALA A 15 -10.48 27.66 -16.91
N GLU A 16 -10.62 28.33 -18.05
CA GLU A 16 -10.24 29.74 -18.23
C GLU A 16 -11.02 30.64 -17.28
N ASN A 17 -12.35 30.48 -17.19
CA ASN A 17 -13.18 31.25 -16.27
C ASN A 17 -12.83 30.98 -14.80
N VAL A 18 -12.42 29.74 -14.47
CA VAL A 18 -11.90 29.41 -13.14
C VAL A 18 -10.60 30.16 -12.88
N MET A 19 -9.65 30.16 -13.81
CA MET A 19 -8.35 30.83 -13.62
C MET A 19 -8.47 32.36 -13.60
N ASN A 20 -9.31 32.96 -14.44
CA ASN A 20 -9.60 34.40 -14.39
C ASN A 20 -10.27 34.79 -13.07
N THR A 21 -11.05 33.89 -12.46
CA THR A 21 -11.61 34.09 -11.11
C THR A 21 -10.53 34.06 -10.03
N VAL A 22 -9.53 33.17 -10.16
CA VAL A 22 -8.38 33.11 -9.25
C VAL A 22 -7.55 34.39 -9.36
N GLU A 23 -7.28 34.85 -10.59
CA GLU A 23 -6.60 36.12 -10.87
C GLU A 23 -7.35 37.31 -10.24
N ALA A 24 -8.68 37.39 -10.43
CA ALA A 24 -9.51 38.43 -9.82
C ALA A 24 -9.39 38.44 -8.28
N CYS A 25 -9.41 37.26 -7.65
CA CYS A 25 -9.23 37.14 -6.20
C CYS A 25 -7.83 37.62 -5.76
N TRP A 26 -6.80 37.36 -6.56
CA TRP A 26 -5.43 37.81 -6.27
C TRP A 26 -5.29 39.33 -6.36
N ASN A 27 -5.84 39.92 -7.42
CA ASN A 27 -5.78 41.37 -7.63
C ASN A 27 -6.63 42.15 -6.61
N LEU A 28 -7.66 41.53 -6.03
CA LEU A 28 -8.53 42.11 -5.00
C LEU A 28 -8.18 41.65 -3.57
N ARG A 29 -7.05 40.95 -3.36
CA ARG A 29 -6.72 40.25 -2.11
C ARG A 29 -6.74 41.11 -0.83
N GLU A 30 -6.46 42.42 -0.93
CA GLU A 30 -6.45 43.32 0.23
C GLU A 30 -7.84 43.52 0.85
N LYS A 31 -8.90 43.53 0.01
CA LYS A 31 -10.28 43.77 0.43
C LYS A 31 -11.14 42.51 0.34
N GLY A 32 -10.65 41.49 -0.36
CA GLY A 32 -11.43 40.32 -0.75
C GLY A 32 -12.30 40.62 -1.97
N ALA A 33 -12.57 39.59 -2.77
CA ALA A 33 -13.42 39.69 -3.94
C ALA A 33 -14.85 39.23 -3.61
N SER A 34 -15.87 39.99 -4.02
CA SER A 34 -17.26 39.54 -3.99
C SER A 34 -17.63 38.85 -5.31
N THR A 35 -18.68 38.03 -5.33
CA THR A 35 -19.17 37.41 -6.57
C THR A 35 -19.47 38.44 -7.66
N LYS A 36 -20.06 39.58 -7.28
CA LYS A 36 -20.35 40.69 -8.20
C LYS A 36 -19.08 41.33 -8.74
N ALA A 37 -18.10 41.61 -7.88
CA ALA A 37 -16.82 42.17 -8.32
C ALA A 37 -16.07 41.23 -9.27
N ILE A 38 -16.14 39.92 -9.03
CA ILE A 38 -15.55 38.91 -9.93
C ILE A 38 -16.27 38.90 -11.27
N ALA A 39 -17.61 38.92 -11.26
CA ALA A 39 -18.41 38.95 -12.48
C ALA A 39 -18.11 40.18 -13.34
N GLU A 40 -17.96 41.35 -12.72
CA GLU A 40 -17.53 42.59 -13.39
C GLU A 40 -16.08 42.49 -13.91
N TYR A 41 -15.17 41.88 -13.14
CA TYR A 41 -13.76 41.73 -13.50
C TYR A 41 -13.56 40.84 -14.73
N ILE A 42 -14.24 39.69 -14.78
CA ILE A 42 -14.10 38.70 -15.86
C ILE A 42 -15.10 38.91 -17.01
N ASP A 43 -15.89 40.00 -16.95
CA ASP A 43 -16.97 40.34 -17.90
C ASP A 43 -17.96 39.19 -18.16
N CYS A 44 -18.60 38.70 -17.09
CA CYS A 44 -19.59 37.64 -17.20
C CYS A 44 -20.77 37.81 -16.24
N SER A 45 -21.77 36.93 -16.33
CA SER A 45 -22.89 36.91 -15.37
C SER A 45 -22.45 36.47 -13.97
N GLU A 46 -23.10 37.00 -12.92
CA GLU A 46 -22.88 36.55 -11.53
C GLU A 46 -23.10 35.03 -11.36
N SER A 47 -23.99 34.43 -12.14
CA SER A 47 -24.19 32.97 -12.15
C SER A 47 -22.98 32.21 -12.70
N THR A 48 -22.27 32.76 -13.68
CA THR A 48 -21.04 32.16 -14.22
C THR A 48 -19.89 32.33 -13.24
N ALA A 49 -19.72 33.54 -12.69
CA ALA A 49 -18.76 33.82 -11.63
C ALA A 49 -18.96 32.90 -10.41
N GLY A 50 -20.21 32.70 -9.98
CA GLY A 50 -20.55 31.80 -8.88
C GLY A 50 -20.17 30.34 -9.14
N ARG A 51 -20.31 29.87 -10.39
CA ARG A 51 -19.87 28.51 -10.79
C ARG A 51 -18.35 28.41 -10.80
N ALA A 52 -17.65 29.41 -11.36
CA ALA A 52 -16.20 29.48 -11.38
C ALA A 52 -15.60 29.48 -9.96
N LEU A 53 -16.15 30.31 -9.07
CA LEU A 53 -15.83 30.36 -7.64
C LEU A 53 -16.00 29.01 -6.95
N SER A 54 -17.11 28.31 -7.23
CA SER A 54 -17.35 26.98 -6.67
C SER A 54 -16.27 25.98 -7.10
N CYS A 55 -15.83 26.02 -8.35
CA CYS A 55 -14.78 25.14 -8.85
C CYS A 55 -13.40 25.56 -8.29
N ALA A 56 -13.07 26.86 -8.26
CA ALA A 56 -11.82 27.37 -7.71
C ALA A 56 -11.65 27.01 -6.22
N LEU A 57 -12.73 27.05 -5.44
CA LEU A 57 -12.76 26.58 -4.04
C LEU A 57 -12.49 25.07 -3.94
N GLN A 58 -13.14 24.27 -4.78
CA GLN A 58 -13.00 22.81 -4.79
C GLN A 58 -11.60 22.36 -5.20
N LEU A 59 -10.94 23.15 -6.04
CA LEU A 59 -9.55 22.96 -6.45
C LEU A 59 -8.54 23.52 -5.43
N GLY A 60 -9.01 24.17 -4.36
CA GLY A 60 -8.14 24.74 -3.32
C GLY A 60 -7.32 25.96 -3.78
N LEU A 61 -7.68 26.57 -4.91
CA LEU A 61 -6.99 27.74 -5.48
C LEU A 61 -7.35 29.04 -4.75
N ILE A 62 -8.57 29.09 -4.20
CA ILE A 62 -9.08 30.21 -3.41
C ILE A 62 -9.70 29.68 -2.11
N GLN A 63 -9.93 30.59 -1.18
CA GLN A 63 -10.68 30.35 0.05
C GLN A 63 -11.79 31.39 0.22
N LYS A 64 -12.79 31.04 1.02
CA LYS A 64 -13.90 31.93 1.36
C LYS A 64 -13.83 32.30 2.83
N ILE A 65 -13.82 33.60 3.13
CA ILE A 65 -13.85 34.14 4.49
C ILE A 65 -15.08 35.05 4.58
N GLY A 66 -16.08 34.64 5.37
CA GLY A 66 -17.38 35.30 5.39
C GLY A 66 -18.06 35.26 4.01
N SER A 67 -18.38 36.43 3.46
CA SER A 67 -18.98 36.57 2.13
C SER A 67 -17.96 36.84 1.00
N MET A 68 -16.68 36.96 1.34
CA MET A 68 -15.63 37.39 0.41
C MET A 68 -14.68 36.23 0.08
N TYR A 69 -14.06 36.32 -1.09
CA TYR A 69 -13.15 35.33 -1.63
C TYR A 69 -11.73 35.89 -1.68
N TYR A 70 -10.76 35.05 -1.31
CA TYR A 70 -9.34 35.39 -1.23
C TYR A 70 -8.52 34.27 -1.87
N PRO A 71 -7.29 34.54 -2.31
CA PRO A 71 -6.34 33.48 -2.65
C PRO A 71 -6.16 32.53 -1.48
N SER A 72 -5.99 31.23 -1.78
CA SER A 72 -5.65 30.26 -0.75
C SER A 72 -4.23 30.54 -0.23
N PRO A 73 -3.93 30.37 1.07
CA PRO A 73 -2.58 30.59 1.61
C PRO A 73 -1.51 29.72 0.92
N ASP A 74 -1.90 28.54 0.48
CA ASP A 74 -1.03 27.58 -0.20
C ASP A 74 -1.05 27.73 -1.74
N SER A 75 -1.80 28.70 -2.27
CA SER A 75 -1.83 28.96 -3.71
C SER A 75 -0.56 29.71 -4.16
N LYS A 76 -0.05 29.34 -5.33
CA LYS A 76 1.04 30.06 -5.99
C LYS A 76 0.57 31.48 -6.33
N ASP A 77 1.50 32.44 -6.25
CA ASP A 77 1.26 33.80 -6.72
C ASP A 77 1.04 33.81 -8.23
N ILE A 78 -0.22 33.92 -8.64
CA ILE A 78 -0.64 33.93 -10.04
C ILE A 78 -0.11 35.17 -10.80
N SER A 79 0.20 36.27 -10.11
CA SER A 79 0.75 37.47 -10.74
C SER A 79 2.19 37.30 -11.22
N SER A 80 2.87 36.25 -10.76
CA SER A 80 4.21 35.88 -11.24
C SER A 80 4.19 35.08 -12.55
N PHE A 81 3.02 34.76 -13.10
CA PHE A 81 2.85 33.93 -14.29
C PHE A 81 2.24 34.73 -15.44
N GLN A 82 2.64 34.42 -16.67
CA GLN A 82 1.96 34.89 -17.86
C GLN A 82 0.63 34.14 -18.05
N ILE A 83 -0.34 34.74 -18.75
CA ILE A 83 -1.68 34.16 -18.98
C ILE A 83 -1.58 32.77 -19.62
N ASP A 84 -0.67 32.61 -20.58
CA ASP A 84 -0.41 31.33 -21.25
C ASP A 84 0.19 30.26 -20.32
N GLN A 85 0.66 30.63 -19.13
CA GLN A 85 1.19 29.72 -18.10
C GLN A 85 0.15 29.34 -17.02
N TYR A 86 -1.06 29.92 -17.04
CA TYR A 86 -2.11 29.62 -16.05
C TYR A 86 -2.51 28.14 -16.03
N HIS A 87 -2.34 27.44 -17.16
CA HIS A 87 -2.53 26.00 -17.23
C HIS A 87 -1.65 25.21 -16.26
N LEU A 88 -0.45 25.68 -15.92
CA LEU A 88 0.46 25.00 -14.99
C LEU A 88 -0.08 25.02 -13.56
N ILE A 89 -0.62 26.17 -13.13
CA ILE A 89 -1.25 26.33 -11.81
C ILE A 89 -2.51 25.48 -11.74
N PHE A 90 -3.33 25.53 -12.80
CA PHE A 90 -4.54 24.73 -12.89
C PHE A 90 -4.24 23.23 -12.88
N SER A 91 -3.22 22.79 -13.62
CA SER A 91 -2.77 21.39 -13.66
C SER A 91 -2.39 20.89 -12.27
N GLU A 92 -1.62 21.67 -11.51
CA GLU A 92 -1.24 21.31 -10.13
C GLU A 92 -2.46 21.17 -9.20
N ALA A 93 -3.49 22.00 -9.37
CA ALA A 93 -4.69 21.92 -8.56
C ALA A 93 -5.58 20.73 -8.97
N VAL A 94 -5.70 20.47 -10.27
CA VAL A 94 -6.53 19.40 -10.82
C VAL A 94 -5.97 18.00 -10.50
N ILE A 95 -4.65 17.82 -10.44
CA ILE A 95 -4.07 16.54 -9.99
C ILE A 95 -4.34 16.24 -8.51
N LYS A 96 -4.69 17.25 -7.71
CA LYS A 96 -5.08 17.09 -6.30
C LYS A 96 -6.59 16.90 -6.12
N TYR A 97 -7.38 16.97 -7.20
CA TYR A 97 -8.83 16.84 -7.19
C TYR A 97 -9.26 15.38 -7.47
N PRO A 98 -9.69 14.60 -6.46
CA PRO A 98 -9.91 13.16 -6.61
C PRO A 98 -10.89 12.74 -7.71
N PRO A 99 -11.96 13.49 -8.01
CA PRO A 99 -12.82 13.15 -9.14
C PRO A 99 -12.12 13.20 -10.50
N PHE A 100 -11.22 14.16 -10.70
CA PHE A 100 -10.44 14.23 -11.92
C PHE A 100 -9.44 13.07 -12.00
N ILE A 101 -8.77 12.73 -10.90
CA ILE A 101 -7.87 11.57 -10.84
C ILE A 101 -8.60 10.26 -11.16
N MET A 102 -9.81 10.06 -10.63
CA MET A 102 -10.61 8.88 -10.98
C MET A 102 -10.93 8.87 -12.48
N PHE A 103 -11.37 10.01 -13.04
CA PHE A 103 -11.67 10.12 -14.47
C PHE A 103 -10.45 9.80 -15.35
N ALA A 104 -9.31 10.45 -15.09
CA ALA A 104 -8.05 10.22 -15.78
C ALA A 104 -7.58 8.76 -15.63
N SER A 105 -7.73 8.15 -14.46
CA SER A 105 -7.37 6.74 -14.22
C SER A 105 -8.20 5.77 -15.05
N GLN A 106 -9.49 6.02 -15.27
CA GLN A 106 -10.30 5.18 -16.15
C GLN A 106 -9.84 5.31 -17.60
N ILE A 107 -9.57 6.53 -18.08
CA ILE A 107 -9.02 6.74 -19.43
C ILE A 107 -7.68 5.99 -19.58
N GLY A 108 -6.80 6.08 -18.58
CA GLY A 108 -5.53 5.34 -18.56
C GLY A 108 -5.68 3.80 -18.56
N LYS A 109 -6.83 3.27 -18.13
CA LYS A 109 -7.17 1.84 -18.21
C LYS A 109 -7.79 1.43 -19.56
N GLY A 110 -8.00 2.38 -20.47
CA GLY A 110 -8.60 2.14 -21.78
C GLY A 110 -10.11 2.36 -21.85
N ASP A 111 -10.74 2.95 -20.82
CA ASP A 111 -12.13 3.41 -20.94
C ASP A 111 -12.24 4.63 -21.87
N SER A 112 -13.35 4.73 -22.61
CA SER A 112 -13.71 5.97 -23.31
C SER A 112 -14.02 7.10 -22.33
N SER A 113 -13.87 8.36 -22.76
CA SER A 113 -14.19 9.52 -21.91
C SER A 113 -15.64 9.53 -21.44
N GLU A 114 -16.56 8.99 -22.24
CA GLU A 114 -17.97 8.84 -21.86
C GLU A 114 -18.15 7.85 -20.70
N SER A 115 -17.54 6.66 -20.80
CA SER A 115 -17.60 5.65 -19.74
C SER A 115 -16.94 6.16 -18.46
N ALA A 116 -15.75 6.76 -18.58
CA ALA A 116 -15.01 7.35 -17.48
C ALA A 116 -15.84 8.43 -16.76
N ALA A 117 -16.43 9.37 -17.51
CA ALA A 117 -17.25 10.45 -16.95
C ALA A 117 -18.51 9.93 -16.25
N ARG A 118 -19.18 8.91 -16.83
CA ARG A 118 -20.35 8.27 -16.21
C ARG A 118 -19.97 7.61 -14.88
N LYS A 119 -18.87 6.85 -14.84
CA LYS A 119 -18.36 6.20 -13.60
C LYS A 119 -18.02 7.24 -12.53
N THR A 120 -17.25 8.27 -12.89
CA THR A 120 -16.87 9.36 -11.97
C THR A 120 -18.10 10.10 -11.44
N LYS A 121 -19.07 10.42 -12.30
CA LYS A 121 -20.32 11.07 -11.90
C LYS A 121 -21.07 10.25 -10.83
N VAL A 122 -21.18 8.93 -11.02
CA VAL A 122 -21.90 8.05 -10.08
C VAL A 122 -21.19 8.00 -8.72
N VAL A 123 -19.86 7.85 -8.71
CA VAL A 123 -19.08 7.76 -7.46
C VAL A 123 -19.13 9.07 -6.66
N TYR A 124 -19.01 10.22 -7.33
CA TYR A 124 -18.97 11.53 -6.66
C TYR A 124 -20.32 12.27 -6.63
N ASN A 125 -21.39 11.65 -7.13
CA ASN A 125 -22.76 12.15 -7.11
C ASN A 125 -22.94 13.62 -7.56
N PHE A 126 -22.36 14.01 -8.70
CA PHE A 126 -22.29 15.42 -9.13
C PHE A 126 -23.63 16.11 -9.49
N GLY A 127 -24.76 15.41 -9.52
CA GLY A 127 -26.06 15.98 -9.93
C GLY A 127 -26.12 16.50 -11.39
N LEU A 128 -25.05 16.35 -12.18
CA LEU A 128 -24.96 16.74 -13.59
C LEU A 128 -25.31 15.58 -14.53
N SER A 129 -25.54 15.87 -15.82
CA SER A 129 -25.62 14.82 -16.85
C SER A 129 -24.23 14.21 -17.11
N ALA A 130 -24.16 12.94 -17.51
CA ALA A 130 -22.87 12.30 -17.82
C ALA A 130 -22.13 13.03 -18.96
N ASN A 131 -22.86 13.54 -19.95
CA ASN A 131 -22.28 14.33 -21.04
C ASN A 131 -21.71 15.67 -20.54
N THR A 132 -22.41 16.36 -19.64
CA THR A 132 -21.91 17.60 -19.03
C THR A 132 -20.66 17.33 -18.19
N THR A 133 -20.68 16.29 -17.35
CA THR A 133 -19.49 15.85 -16.59
C THR A 133 -18.31 15.55 -17.51
N ARG A 134 -18.55 14.84 -18.61
CA ARG A 134 -17.54 14.53 -19.63
C ARG A 134 -16.94 15.80 -20.21
N LYS A 135 -17.77 16.72 -20.70
CA LYS A 135 -17.31 17.99 -21.29
C LYS A 135 -16.42 18.77 -20.33
N ILE A 136 -16.81 18.88 -19.06
CA ILE A 136 -16.04 19.62 -18.06
C ILE A 136 -14.70 18.93 -17.80
N LEU A 137 -14.70 17.63 -17.48
CA LEU A 137 -13.47 16.91 -17.12
C LEU A 137 -12.51 16.77 -18.31
N VAL A 138 -13.02 16.58 -19.52
CA VAL A 138 -12.21 16.61 -20.75
C VAL A 138 -11.61 18.01 -20.96
N SER A 139 -12.43 19.06 -20.86
CA SER A 139 -11.95 20.45 -20.99
C SER A 139 -10.87 20.77 -19.95
N TRP A 140 -11.03 20.34 -18.71
CA TRP A 140 -10.02 20.52 -17.66
C TRP A 140 -8.74 19.74 -17.97
N GLY A 141 -8.86 18.52 -18.50
CA GLY A 141 -7.71 17.71 -18.86
C GLY A 141 -6.92 18.28 -20.05
N LEU A 142 -7.62 18.77 -21.07
CA LEU A 142 -7.01 19.44 -22.23
C LEU A 142 -6.34 20.75 -21.80
N TYR A 143 -7.04 21.58 -21.01
CA TYR A 143 -6.49 22.84 -20.52
C TYR A 143 -5.25 22.62 -19.63
N SER A 144 -5.25 21.60 -18.77
CA SER A 144 -4.11 21.28 -17.90
C SER A 144 -2.95 20.55 -18.60
N GLY A 145 -3.13 20.16 -19.87
CA GLY A 145 -2.16 19.36 -20.62
C GLY A 145 -2.04 17.90 -20.17
N LEU A 146 -2.90 17.43 -19.26
CA LEU A 146 -2.89 16.06 -18.73
C LEU A 146 -3.60 15.06 -19.66
N ILE A 147 -4.50 15.57 -20.50
CA ILE A 147 -5.24 14.83 -21.52
C ILE A 147 -4.97 15.47 -22.87
N GLU A 148 -4.90 14.66 -23.92
CA GLU A 148 -4.79 15.10 -25.31
C GLU A 148 -5.87 14.45 -26.17
N SER A 149 -6.30 15.16 -27.20
CA SER A 149 -7.23 14.62 -28.20
C SER A 149 -6.58 13.48 -28.97
N HIS A 150 -7.31 12.39 -29.15
CA HIS A 150 -6.84 11.22 -29.89
C HIS A 150 -7.99 10.59 -30.68
N GLU A 151 -7.89 10.67 -32.01
CA GLU A 151 -8.96 10.22 -32.91
C GLU A 151 -10.31 10.88 -32.55
N ASP A 152 -11.33 10.09 -32.24
CA ASP A 152 -12.68 10.53 -31.89
C ASP A 152 -12.90 10.69 -30.36
N ASP A 153 -11.86 10.48 -29.55
CA ASP A 153 -11.93 10.60 -28.10
C ASP A 153 -10.66 11.29 -27.53
N VAL A 154 -10.26 10.93 -26.31
CA VAL A 154 -9.09 11.50 -25.64
C VAL A 154 -8.26 10.42 -24.97
N ARG A 155 -6.98 10.71 -24.77
CA ARG A 155 -6.05 9.86 -23.99
C ARG A 155 -5.24 10.70 -23.02
N LEU A 156 -4.55 10.06 -22.08
CA LEU A 156 -3.61 10.77 -21.21
C LEU A 156 -2.39 11.22 -22.03
N SER A 157 -2.00 12.49 -21.90
CA SER A 157 -0.84 13.07 -22.60
C SER A 157 0.48 12.47 -22.12
N MET A 158 0.48 11.92 -20.90
CA MET A 158 1.58 11.14 -20.36
C MET A 158 1.23 9.66 -20.43
N ARG A 159 2.19 8.83 -20.83
CA ARG A 159 2.12 7.41 -20.49
C ARG A 159 2.19 7.31 -18.97
N VAL A 160 1.05 7.11 -18.32
CA VAL A 160 1.06 6.47 -17.00
C VAL A 160 1.65 5.11 -17.28
N ALA A 161 2.93 4.91 -16.91
CA ALA A 161 3.55 3.62 -17.07
C ALA A 161 2.60 2.61 -16.43
N SER A 162 2.02 1.72 -17.25
CA SER A 162 1.72 0.38 -16.75
C SER A 162 2.96 -0.03 -15.97
N LEU A 163 2.79 -0.50 -14.72
CA LEU A 163 3.87 -1.05 -13.90
C LEU A 163 4.94 -1.62 -14.82
N ASP A 164 6.15 -1.06 -14.76
CA ASP A 164 7.25 -1.36 -15.67
C ASP A 164 7.27 -2.88 -15.91
N VAL A 165 7.40 -3.32 -17.17
CA VAL A 165 7.45 -4.75 -17.50
C VAL A 165 8.45 -5.47 -16.59
N LYS A 166 9.56 -4.80 -16.26
CA LYS A 166 10.54 -5.30 -15.30
C LYS A 166 9.99 -5.49 -13.88
N ILE A 167 9.18 -4.55 -13.37
CA ILE A 167 8.50 -4.68 -12.07
C ILE A 167 7.48 -5.82 -12.10
N ILE A 168 6.76 -6.00 -13.22
CA ILE A 168 5.82 -7.12 -13.38
C ILE A 168 6.58 -8.45 -13.42
N GLU A 169 7.70 -8.52 -14.12
CA GLU A 169 8.57 -9.70 -14.17
C GLU A 169 9.17 -10.02 -12.79
N GLU A 170 9.70 -9.03 -12.07
CA GLU A 170 10.21 -9.17 -10.70
C GLU A 170 9.11 -9.63 -9.73
N LEU A 171 7.89 -9.07 -9.87
CA LEU A 171 6.73 -9.48 -9.06
C LEU A 171 6.30 -10.93 -9.38
N LEU A 172 6.25 -11.29 -10.67
CA LEU A 172 5.91 -12.65 -11.11
C LEU A 172 6.97 -13.64 -10.64
N GLU A 173 8.25 -13.30 -10.72
CA GLU A 173 9.35 -14.12 -10.23
C GLU A 173 9.26 -14.29 -8.71
N SER A 174 9.00 -13.21 -7.96
CA SER A 174 8.78 -13.25 -6.50
C SER A 174 7.60 -14.16 -6.13
N ILE A 175 6.45 -14.02 -6.80
CA ILE A 175 5.28 -14.87 -6.60
C ILE A 175 5.60 -16.33 -6.93
N GLN A 176 6.29 -16.60 -8.04
CA GLN A 176 6.68 -17.96 -8.42
C GLN A 176 7.67 -18.57 -7.42
N ASN A 177 8.60 -17.78 -6.91
CA ASN A 177 9.57 -18.21 -5.90
C ASN A 177 8.87 -18.51 -4.58
N GLU A 178 7.97 -17.65 -4.12
CA GLU A 178 7.12 -17.91 -2.96
C GLU A 178 6.30 -19.20 -3.13
N PHE A 179 5.66 -19.39 -4.29
CA PHE A 179 4.89 -20.60 -4.57
C PHE A 179 5.74 -21.87 -4.54
N LYS A 180 6.94 -21.85 -5.15
CA LYS A 180 7.90 -22.96 -5.10
C LYS A 180 8.34 -23.25 -3.67
N ILE A 181 8.60 -22.21 -2.86
CA ILE A 181 8.98 -22.34 -1.45
C ILE A 181 7.84 -22.99 -0.66
N ARG A 182 6.59 -22.56 -0.85
CA ARG A 182 5.42 -23.15 -0.19
C ARG A 182 5.26 -24.64 -0.53
N ILE A 183 5.42 -25.02 -1.80
CA ILE A 183 5.43 -26.44 -2.22
C ILE A 183 6.58 -27.20 -1.57
N TYR A 184 7.78 -26.61 -1.52
CA TYR A 184 8.94 -27.23 -0.87
C TYR A 184 8.67 -27.50 0.62
N ILE A 185 8.13 -26.51 1.34
CA ILE A 185 7.79 -26.65 2.76
C ILE A 185 6.75 -27.76 2.94
N ASP A 186 5.63 -27.72 2.21
CA ASP A 186 4.57 -28.74 2.25
C ASP A 186 5.12 -30.17 2.08
N ARG A 187 5.96 -30.36 1.06
CA ARG A 187 6.63 -31.65 0.82
C ARG A 187 7.61 -32.04 1.92
N ARG A 188 8.27 -31.07 2.56
CA ARG A 188 9.31 -31.31 3.56
C ARG A 188 8.74 -31.68 4.92
N ILE A 189 7.63 -31.06 5.35
CA ILE A 189 7.01 -31.28 6.66
C ILE A 189 5.74 -32.15 6.63
N GLY A 190 5.22 -32.43 5.43
CA GLY A 190 3.98 -33.17 5.22
C GLY A 190 2.75 -32.27 5.25
N SER A 191 1.77 -32.58 4.39
CA SER A 191 0.62 -31.70 4.16
C SER A 191 -0.31 -31.51 5.35
N ASP A 192 -0.40 -32.49 6.25
CA ASP A 192 -1.22 -32.34 7.46
C ASP A 192 -0.55 -31.38 8.46
N THR A 193 0.77 -31.48 8.63
CA THR A 193 1.56 -30.52 9.40
C THR A 193 1.51 -29.12 8.79
N TYR A 194 1.59 -29.03 7.46
CA TYR A 194 1.48 -27.76 6.75
C TYR A 194 0.15 -27.07 7.04
N LYS A 195 -0.96 -27.82 6.97
CA LYS A 195 -2.30 -27.31 7.31
C LYS A 195 -2.43 -26.93 8.78
N LEU A 196 -1.84 -27.74 9.68
CA LEU A 196 -1.85 -27.48 11.12
C LEU A 196 -1.19 -26.13 11.45
N LEU A 197 -0.07 -25.81 10.79
CA LEU A 197 0.64 -24.54 10.99
C LEU A 197 -0.10 -23.33 10.39
N GLY A 198 -0.93 -23.54 9.36
CA GLY A 198 -1.78 -22.50 8.78
C GLY A 198 -1.02 -21.23 8.43
N ASN A 199 -1.43 -20.10 9.01
CA ASN A 199 -0.81 -18.80 8.76
C ASN A 199 0.65 -18.70 9.26
N SER A 200 1.08 -19.54 10.22
CA SER A 200 2.46 -19.52 10.69
C SER A 200 3.45 -19.98 9.60
N ILE A 201 2.99 -20.64 8.53
CA ILE A 201 3.83 -20.96 7.36
C ILE A 201 4.45 -19.70 6.73
N ASP A 202 3.81 -18.54 6.84
CA ASP A 202 4.34 -17.30 6.27
C ASP A 202 5.69 -16.90 6.92
N HIS A 203 5.93 -17.30 8.17
CA HIS A 203 7.24 -17.14 8.81
C HIS A 203 8.31 -18.03 8.15
N LEU A 204 7.99 -19.28 7.78
CA LEU A 204 8.92 -20.15 7.06
C LEU A 204 9.22 -19.62 5.65
N VAL A 205 8.20 -19.14 4.95
CA VAL A 205 8.37 -18.52 3.63
C VAL A 205 9.26 -17.29 3.75
N SER A 206 8.98 -16.41 4.72
CA SER A 206 9.78 -15.23 4.99
C SER A 206 11.22 -15.57 5.36
N ALA A 207 11.44 -16.61 6.17
CA ALA A 207 12.78 -17.05 6.52
C ALA A 207 13.58 -17.51 5.29
N ILE A 208 12.97 -18.30 4.40
CA ILE A 208 13.63 -18.78 3.18
C ILE A 208 13.88 -17.63 2.18
N ILE A 209 12.98 -16.64 2.07
CA ILE A 209 13.20 -15.49 1.17
C ILE A 209 14.32 -14.58 1.72
N ASN A 210 14.34 -14.36 3.03
CA ASN A 210 15.15 -13.32 3.65
C ASN A 210 16.52 -13.79 4.18
N HIS A 211 16.86 -15.09 4.09
CA HIS A 211 18.12 -15.60 4.64
C HIS A 211 19.37 -14.88 4.10
N GLY A 212 19.35 -14.47 2.82
CA GLY A 212 20.42 -13.75 2.13
C GLY A 212 20.65 -12.34 2.66
N SER A 213 19.57 -11.56 2.74
CA SER A 213 19.59 -10.13 3.03
C SER A 213 19.41 -9.81 4.51
N LEU A 214 18.66 -10.63 5.25
CA LEU A 214 18.30 -10.46 6.65
C LEU A 214 18.48 -11.78 7.43
N PRO A 215 19.71 -12.31 7.53
CA PRO A 215 19.98 -13.62 8.14
C PRO A 215 19.49 -13.75 9.60
N ARG A 216 19.55 -12.66 10.38
CA ARG A 216 19.05 -12.65 11.76
C ARG A 216 17.53 -12.80 11.84
N HIS A 217 16.80 -12.15 10.93
CA HIS A 217 15.34 -12.26 10.84
C HIS A 217 14.94 -13.67 10.39
N SER A 218 15.66 -14.25 9.43
CA SER A 218 15.44 -15.63 9.01
C SER A 218 15.59 -16.64 10.15
N VAL A 219 16.58 -16.46 11.02
CA VAL A 219 16.77 -17.32 12.20
C VAL A 219 15.64 -17.10 13.23
N ASP A 220 15.18 -15.87 13.44
CA ASP A 220 14.08 -15.63 14.37
C ASP A 220 12.75 -16.19 13.85
N ASP A 221 12.42 -15.99 12.57
CA ASP A 221 11.21 -16.53 11.95
C ASP A 221 11.18 -18.07 11.96
N SER A 222 12.32 -18.73 11.67
CA SER A 222 12.42 -20.19 11.79
C SER A 222 12.29 -20.66 13.24
N GLY A 223 12.87 -19.94 14.19
CA GLY A 223 12.67 -20.23 15.60
C GLY A 223 11.21 -20.08 16.05
N ARG A 224 10.53 -19.05 15.54
CA ARG A 224 9.11 -18.77 15.84
C ARG A 224 8.20 -19.89 15.37
N ILE A 225 8.40 -20.40 14.16
CA ILE A 225 7.57 -21.51 13.67
C ILE A 225 7.77 -22.79 14.46
N LEU A 226 9.00 -23.08 14.91
CA LEU A 226 9.25 -24.26 15.73
C LEU A 226 8.55 -24.14 17.08
N GLU A 227 8.56 -22.94 17.66
CA GLU A 227 7.82 -22.65 18.89
C GLU A 227 6.31 -22.85 18.70
N ASP A 228 5.73 -22.29 17.63
CA ASP A 228 4.31 -22.45 17.30
C ASP A 228 3.95 -23.93 17.08
N TYR A 229 4.77 -24.66 16.32
CA TYR A 229 4.60 -26.10 16.10
C TYR A 229 4.60 -26.88 17.41
N LEU A 230 5.59 -26.65 18.30
CA LEU A 230 5.70 -27.34 19.59
C LEU A 230 4.46 -27.09 20.46
N ARG A 231 3.86 -25.90 20.39
CA ARG A 231 2.60 -25.59 21.09
C ARG A 231 1.43 -26.37 20.49
N LEU A 232 1.32 -26.39 19.16
CA LEU A 232 0.23 -27.09 18.47
C LEU A 232 0.29 -28.60 18.72
N VAL A 233 1.45 -29.24 18.52
CA VAL A 233 1.62 -30.67 18.78
C VAL A 233 1.45 -31.00 20.27
N GLY A 234 1.90 -30.11 21.16
CA GLY A 234 1.65 -30.25 22.60
C GLY A 234 0.17 -30.27 22.94
N ASN A 235 -0.61 -29.38 22.33
CA ASN A 235 -2.07 -29.34 22.50
C ASN A 235 -2.75 -30.60 21.93
N GLU A 236 -2.35 -31.07 20.75
CA GLU A 236 -2.86 -32.32 20.16
C GLU A 236 -2.56 -33.54 21.06
N LEU A 237 -1.45 -33.50 21.78
CA LEU A 237 -1.04 -34.51 22.76
C LEU A 237 -1.71 -34.36 24.13
N GLY A 238 -2.58 -33.36 24.32
CA GLY A 238 -3.26 -33.08 25.58
C GLY A 238 -2.37 -32.49 26.68
N LEU A 239 -1.24 -31.87 26.32
CA LEU A 239 -0.30 -31.25 27.26
C LEU A 239 -0.63 -29.78 27.47
N SER A 240 -0.62 -29.33 28.72
CA SER A 240 -0.68 -27.90 29.07
C SER A 240 0.73 -27.32 29.13
N LEU A 241 1.25 -26.89 27.98
CA LEU A 241 2.60 -26.31 27.88
C LEU A 241 2.64 -24.87 28.39
N SER A 242 3.69 -24.52 29.13
CA SER A 242 3.95 -23.16 29.64
C SER A 242 5.36 -22.66 29.23
N GLY A 243 5.60 -21.36 29.24
CA GLY A 243 6.91 -20.79 28.90
C GLY A 243 7.00 -20.16 27.50
N ASN A 244 8.12 -19.48 27.24
CA ASN A 244 8.26 -18.48 26.17
C ASN A 244 9.34 -18.83 25.14
N GLY A 245 9.74 -20.11 25.02
CA GLY A 245 10.77 -20.47 24.04
C GLY A 245 10.89 -21.96 23.77
N ILE A 246 11.49 -22.26 22.62
CA ILE A 246 11.68 -23.60 22.04
C ILE A 246 12.20 -24.60 23.07
N THR A 247 13.29 -24.26 23.78
CA THR A 247 13.92 -25.12 24.80
C THR A 247 12.95 -25.53 25.91
N GLN A 248 12.17 -24.57 26.44
CA GLN A 248 11.24 -24.83 27.54
C GLN A 248 10.08 -25.71 27.10
N LEU A 249 9.56 -25.48 25.88
CA LEU A 249 8.48 -26.28 25.31
C LEU A 249 8.96 -27.71 25.03
N ALA A 250 10.10 -27.87 24.36
CA ALA A 250 10.67 -29.18 24.05
C ALA A 250 10.95 -30.00 25.32
N GLN A 251 11.50 -29.39 26.37
CA GLN A 251 11.73 -30.07 27.66
C GLN A 251 10.43 -30.59 28.29
N GLN A 252 9.33 -29.83 28.22
CA GLN A 252 8.04 -30.28 28.77
C GLN A 252 7.45 -31.46 27.99
N ILE A 253 7.49 -31.40 26.66
CA ILE A 253 7.03 -32.50 25.79
C ILE A 253 7.88 -33.77 26.01
N TYR A 254 9.20 -33.60 26.17
CA TYR A 254 10.13 -34.68 26.51
C TYR A 254 9.84 -35.28 27.89
N SER A 255 9.61 -34.44 28.91
CA SER A 255 9.31 -34.89 30.27
C SER A 255 8.00 -35.69 30.36
N ALA A 256 7.07 -35.41 29.43
CA ALA A 256 5.84 -36.17 29.23
C ALA A 256 6.03 -37.44 28.37
N THR A 257 7.27 -37.80 28.01
CA THR A 257 7.65 -38.96 27.19
C THR A 257 7.06 -38.96 25.77
N LYS A 258 6.74 -37.77 25.23
CA LYS A 258 6.11 -37.64 23.90
C LYS A 258 7.07 -37.40 22.74
N ILE A 259 8.32 -37.05 23.03
CA ILE A 259 9.42 -36.96 22.05
C ILE A 259 10.67 -37.62 22.59
N THR A 260 11.64 -37.87 21.71
CA THR A 260 12.93 -38.47 22.08
C THR A 260 13.87 -37.45 22.70
N ASP A 261 14.90 -37.94 23.38
CA ASP A 261 16.01 -37.13 23.90
C ASP A 261 16.70 -36.34 22.77
N LYS A 262 16.83 -36.96 21.58
CA LYS A 262 17.43 -36.32 20.41
C LYS A 262 16.58 -35.19 19.83
N HIS A 263 15.25 -35.33 19.80
CA HIS A 263 14.38 -34.21 19.42
C HIS A 263 14.54 -33.04 20.38
N ARG A 264 14.62 -33.30 21.69
CA ARG A 264 14.87 -32.25 22.70
C ARG A 264 16.20 -31.54 22.44
N GLU A 265 17.29 -32.29 22.30
CA GLU A 265 18.64 -31.74 22.07
C GLU A 265 18.71 -30.89 20.79
N ILE A 266 18.04 -31.31 19.71
CA ILE A 266 17.99 -30.54 18.47
C ILE A 266 17.20 -29.23 18.67
N CYS A 267 16.06 -29.29 19.35
CA CYS A 267 15.30 -28.09 19.72
C CYS A 267 16.12 -27.14 20.60
N GLU A 268 16.92 -27.65 21.53
CA GLU A 268 17.85 -26.85 22.34
C GLU A 268 18.91 -26.15 21.48
N GLY A 269 19.51 -26.86 20.53
CA GLY A 269 20.48 -26.29 19.58
C GLY A 269 19.88 -25.15 18.74
N ILE A 270 18.69 -25.37 18.17
CA ILE A 270 17.97 -24.33 17.41
C ILE A 270 17.64 -23.14 18.32
N GLY A 271 17.17 -23.39 19.55
CA GLY A 271 16.89 -22.35 20.54
C GLY A 271 18.12 -21.52 20.90
N ALA A 272 19.29 -22.13 21.05
CA ALA A 272 20.54 -21.43 21.33
C ALA A 272 20.94 -20.49 20.18
N ILE A 273 20.81 -20.94 18.94
CA ILE A 273 21.15 -20.14 17.76
C ILE A 273 20.16 -19.00 17.56
N ARG A 274 18.86 -19.25 17.79
CA ARG A 274 17.84 -18.19 17.83
C ARG A 274 18.16 -17.12 18.87
N ASN A 275 18.58 -17.53 20.07
CA ASN A 275 18.98 -16.58 21.11
C ASN A 275 20.20 -15.76 20.71
N ALA A 276 21.18 -16.34 20.00
CA ALA A 276 22.31 -15.59 19.46
C ALA A 276 21.87 -14.54 18.42
N ALA A 277 20.89 -14.89 17.56
CA ALA A 277 20.31 -13.94 16.61
C ALA A 277 19.50 -12.83 17.31
N ALA A 278 18.68 -13.15 18.31
CA ALA A 278 17.79 -12.21 18.99
C ALA A 278 18.51 -11.31 20.01
N HIS A 279 19.37 -11.89 20.86
CA HIS A 279 19.98 -11.20 22.01
C HIS A 279 21.43 -10.75 21.78
N SER A 280 21.96 -10.97 20.57
CA SER A 280 23.16 -10.42 19.92
C SER A 280 24.49 -10.44 20.68
N ILE A 281 24.55 -10.10 21.96
CA ILE A 281 25.79 -9.89 22.73
C ILE A 281 26.16 -11.16 23.50
N ASP A 282 27.37 -11.68 23.25
CA ASP A 282 27.97 -12.72 24.07
C ASP A 282 28.30 -12.17 25.47
N LYS A 283 27.80 -12.85 26.52
CA LYS A 283 27.94 -12.36 27.90
C LYS A 283 29.37 -12.44 28.44
N LYS A 284 30.26 -13.22 27.82
CA LYS A 284 31.65 -13.39 28.28
C LYS A 284 32.57 -12.38 27.59
N THR A 285 32.40 -12.18 26.28
CA THR A 285 33.28 -11.32 25.49
C THR A 285 32.73 -9.92 25.26
N GLY A 286 31.40 -9.74 25.34
CA GLY A 286 30.72 -8.50 24.96
C GLY A 286 30.55 -8.32 23.44
N GLU A 287 30.97 -9.30 22.64
CA GLU A 287 30.94 -9.24 21.18
C GLU A 287 29.57 -9.59 20.60
N ILE A 288 29.27 -9.07 19.42
CA ILE A 288 27.99 -9.33 18.73
C ILE A 288 28.11 -10.57 17.83
N TRP A 289 27.18 -11.51 18.01
CA TRP A 289 26.98 -12.63 17.10
C TRP A 289 26.51 -12.14 15.72
N THR A 290 27.34 -12.42 14.72
CA THR A 290 27.02 -12.25 13.31
C THR A 290 26.52 -13.58 12.76
N ILE A 291 25.35 -13.55 12.12
CA ILE A 291 24.77 -14.73 11.47
C ILE A 291 25.06 -14.64 9.98
N HIS A 292 25.76 -15.63 9.45
CA HIS A 292 26.05 -15.74 8.03
C HIS A 292 24.80 -16.20 7.25
N PRO A 293 24.54 -15.72 6.02
CA PRO A 293 23.37 -16.11 5.22
C PRO A 293 23.16 -17.61 5.02
N GLU A 294 24.25 -18.34 4.81
CA GLU A 294 24.28 -19.79 4.65
C GLU A 294 23.89 -20.48 5.96
N ALA A 295 24.42 -20.01 7.09
CA ALA A 295 24.05 -20.50 8.41
C ALA A 295 22.57 -20.23 8.70
N ALA A 296 22.03 -19.08 8.30
CA ALA A 296 20.60 -18.79 8.44
C ALA A 296 19.75 -19.79 7.65
N LEU A 297 20.12 -20.11 6.41
CA LEU A 297 19.41 -21.11 5.61
C LEU A 297 19.51 -22.51 6.22
N GLU A 298 20.69 -22.91 6.69
CA GLU A 298 20.89 -24.20 7.37
C GLU A 298 19.95 -24.34 8.58
N ILE A 299 19.75 -23.27 9.35
CA ILE A 299 18.83 -23.27 10.49
C ILE A 299 17.36 -23.33 10.07
N VAL A 300 16.98 -22.74 8.94
CA VAL A 300 15.64 -22.94 8.39
C VAL A 300 15.43 -24.41 8.00
N LEU A 301 16.41 -25.01 7.30
CA LEU A 301 16.31 -26.39 6.83
C LEU A 301 16.32 -27.42 7.97
N ILE A 302 17.13 -27.20 9.01
CA ILE A 302 17.14 -28.07 10.19
C ILE A 302 15.83 -27.93 10.97
N THR A 303 15.23 -26.73 11.01
CA THR A 303 13.92 -26.50 11.63
C THR A 303 12.83 -27.29 10.91
N LEU A 304 12.77 -27.22 9.58
CA LEU A 304 11.81 -28.01 8.79
C LEU A 304 11.99 -29.52 9.04
N SER A 305 13.24 -29.99 9.06
CA SER A 305 13.56 -31.40 9.30
C SER A 305 13.16 -31.83 10.71
N THR A 306 13.35 -30.95 11.70
CA THR A 306 12.96 -31.18 13.10
C THR A 306 11.44 -31.27 13.26
N ILE A 307 10.69 -30.37 12.62
CA ILE A 307 9.22 -30.41 12.60
C ILE A 307 8.73 -31.74 12.03
N ASN A 308 9.23 -32.13 10.84
CA ASN A 308 8.87 -33.39 10.19
C ASN A 308 9.23 -34.61 11.06
N SER A 309 10.44 -34.62 11.61
CA SER A 309 10.96 -35.69 12.47
C SER A 309 10.08 -35.91 13.71
N ILE A 310 9.75 -34.82 14.42
CA ILE A 310 8.86 -34.86 15.57
C ILE A 310 7.47 -35.34 15.15
N GLN A 311 6.92 -34.84 14.04
CA GLN A 311 5.58 -35.24 13.59
C GLN A 311 5.54 -36.73 13.28
N LYS A 312 6.53 -37.25 12.54
CA LYS A 312 6.64 -38.66 12.19
C LYS A 312 6.78 -39.57 13.41
N TYR A 313 7.50 -39.11 14.42
CA TYR A 313 7.58 -39.83 15.68
C TYR A 313 6.25 -39.81 16.44
N VAL A 314 5.62 -38.64 16.59
CA VAL A 314 4.39 -38.48 17.36
C VAL A 314 3.21 -39.23 16.74
N SER A 315 3.08 -39.20 15.41
CA SER A 315 1.95 -39.78 14.69
C SER A 315 2.15 -41.24 14.29
N GLU A 316 3.38 -41.62 13.94
CA GLU A 316 3.68 -42.92 13.32
C GLU A 316 4.70 -43.75 14.11
N ASN A 317 5.23 -43.24 15.23
CA ASN A 317 6.33 -43.84 16.00
C ASN A 317 7.56 -44.15 15.15
N GLN A 318 7.83 -43.30 14.15
CA GLN A 318 8.97 -43.44 13.24
C GLN A 318 10.15 -42.55 13.68
N TYR A 319 11.36 -43.12 13.66
CA TYR A 319 12.61 -42.43 13.95
C TYR A 319 13.28 -42.01 12.64
N VAL A 320 12.95 -40.81 12.17
CA VAL A 320 13.47 -40.26 10.92
C VAL A 320 13.99 -38.85 11.14
N PHE A 321 15.04 -38.45 10.44
CA PHE A 321 15.57 -37.08 10.42
C PHE A 321 16.03 -36.73 9.00
#